data_AF-A0A1J3F256-F1
#
_entry.id   AF-A0A1J3F256-F1
#
_cell.length_a   1.000
_cell.length_b   1.000
_cell.length_c   1.000
_cell.angle_alpha   90.00
_cell.angle_beta   90.00
_cell.angle_gamma   90.00
#
_symmetry.space_group_name_H-M   'P 1'
#
loop_
_entity.id
_entity.type
_entity.pdbx_description
1 polymer ?
#
loop_
_entity_poly.entity_id
_entity_poly.type
_entity_poly.pdbx_seq_one_letter_code
_entity_poly.pdbx_strand_id
1 'polypeptide(L)'
;IGQQRIVYTYHLVAKGTPEGPKYCKQARKDRISELVFACSSRHDKGKEKIAEAVTEDKVLDTMVQHLKLGDMFDNLIVQPKEAD
;
A
#
# COMPACT_ATOMS: atom_id res chain seq x y z
N ILE A 1 5.87 17.34 -1.08
CA ILE A 1 5.49 18.46 -0.18
C ILE A 1 4.52 19.35 -0.94
N GLY A 2 3.33 19.64 -0.38
CA GLY A 2 2.23 20.33 -1.08
C GLY A 2 1.04 19.43 -1.45
N GLN A 3 1.02 18.18 -0.97
CA GLN A 3 -0.10 17.27 -1.16
C GLN A 3 -1.30 17.72 -0.31
N GLN A 4 -2.44 18.00 -0.93
CA GLN A 4 -3.65 18.47 -0.23
C GLN A 4 -4.70 17.36 -0.01
N ARG A 5 -4.54 16.20 -0.66
CA ARG A 5 -5.49 15.08 -0.62
C ARG A 5 -4.77 13.74 -0.44
N ILE A 6 -5.47 12.75 0.11
CA ILE A 6 -4.98 11.37 0.25
C ILE A 6 -4.55 10.82 -1.11
N VAL A 7 -3.40 10.15 -1.15
CA VAL A 7 -2.85 9.50 -2.35
C VAL A 7 -3.02 8.00 -2.22
N TYR A 8 -3.74 7.41 -3.17
CA TYR A 8 -3.78 5.95 -3.32
C TYR A 8 -2.73 5.53 -4.35
N THR A 9 -2.00 4.46 -4.04
CA THR A 9 -0.97 3.90 -4.94
C THR A 9 -1.24 2.42 -5.19
N TYR A 10 -1.53 2.06 -6.43
CA TYR A 10 -1.79 0.67 -6.84
C TYR A 10 -0.62 0.10 -7.63
N HIS A 11 -0.21 -1.12 -7.29
CA HIS A 11 0.86 -1.82 -7.99
C HIS A 11 0.26 -3.00 -8.73
N LEU A 12 0.23 -2.93 -10.06
CA LEU A 12 -0.23 -4.00 -10.94
C LEU A 12 0.93 -4.95 -11.23
N VAL A 13 0.71 -6.23 -11.01
CA VAL A 13 1.72 -7.27 -11.18
C VAL A 13 1.14 -8.39 -12.04
N ALA A 14 1.85 -8.75 -13.12
CA ALA A 14 1.34 -9.75 -14.05
C ALA A 14 1.40 -11.17 -13.44
N LYS A 15 0.27 -11.89 -13.49
CA LYS A 15 0.18 -13.29 -13.05
C LYS A 15 1.07 -14.19 -13.92
N GLY A 16 1.71 -15.18 -13.30
CA GLY A 16 2.55 -16.17 -13.99
C GLY A 16 3.94 -15.66 -14.38
N THR A 17 4.24 -14.39 -14.13
CA THR A 17 5.57 -13.81 -14.34
C THR A 17 6.39 -13.84 -13.04
N PRO A 18 7.72 -13.70 -13.11
CA PRO A 18 8.55 -13.58 -11.92
C PRO A 18 8.36 -12.25 -11.17
N GLU A 19 7.50 -11.34 -11.63
CA GLU A 19 7.27 -10.02 -11.02
C GLU A 19 6.66 -10.14 -9.62
N GLY A 20 5.69 -11.04 -9.41
CA GLY A 20 5.05 -11.25 -8.10
C GLY A 20 6.04 -11.68 -7.01
N PRO A 21 6.81 -12.76 -7.20
CA PRO A 21 7.84 -13.16 -6.25
C PRO A 21 8.89 -12.09 -6.00
N LYS A 22 9.28 -11.30 -7.02
CA LYS A 22 10.22 -10.18 -6.87
C LYS A 22 9.61 -9.07 -6.01
N TYR A 23 8.36 -8.68 -6.29
CA TYR A 23 7.64 -7.67 -5.55
C TYR A 23 7.51 -8.02 -4.07
N CYS A 24 7.09 -9.25 -3.74
CA CYS A 24 6.96 -9.69 -2.35
C CYS A 24 8.30 -9.68 -1.60
N LYS A 25 9.40 -10.08 -2.27
CA LYS A 25 10.75 -10.03 -1.68
C LYS A 25 11.18 -8.59 -1.42
N GLN A 26 10.91 -7.68 -2.35
CA GLN A 26 11.24 -6.27 -2.21
C GLN A 26 10.44 -5.61 -1.09
N ALA A 27 9.12 -5.82 -1.04
CA ALA A 27 8.27 -5.31 0.04
C ALA A 27 8.72 -5.80 1.42
N ARG A 28 9.14 -7.07 1.53
CA ARG A 28 9.71 -7.62 2.76
C ARG A 28 11.04 -6.97 3.12
N LYS A 29 11.92 -6.75 2.15
CA LYS A 29 13.21 -6.08 2.35
C LYS A 29 12.99 -4.65 2.84
N ASP A 30 12.06 -3.92 2.24
CA ASP A 30 11.75 -2.53 2.59
C ASP A 30 11.22 -2.42 4.01
N ARG A 31 10.26 -3.27 4.40
CA ARG A 31 9.74 -3.32 5.78
C ARG A 31 10.86 -3.60 6.80
N ILE A 32 11.77 -4.52 6.50
CA ILE A 32 12.89 -4.83 7.41
C ILE A 32 13.87 -3.65 7.45
N SER A 33 14.17 -3.04 6.31
CA SER A 33 15.03 -1.85 6.21
C SER A 33 14.47 -0.72 7.05
N GLU A 34 13.18 -0.42 6.89
CA GLU A 34 12.47 0.58 7.69
C GLU A 34 12.58 0.27 9.19
N LEU A 35 12.27 -0.95 9.64
CA LEU A 35 12.40 -1.32 11.05
C LEU A 35 13.83 -1.15 11.60
N VAL A 36 14.84 -1.47 10.78
CA VAL A 36 16.25 -1.37 11.17
C VAL A 36 16.70 0.09 11.26
N PHE A 37 16.30 0.93 10.30
CA PHE A 37 16.78 2.31 10.20
C PHE A 37 15.88 3.33 10.91
N ALA A 38 14.60 3.04 11.14
CA ALA A 38 13.65 3.93 11.83
C ALA A 38 13.96 4.12 13.31
N CYS A 39 14.72 3.20 13.94
CA CYS A 39 15.15 3.33 15.34
C CYS A 39 16.03 4.56 15.63
N SER A 40 16.55 5.23 14.60
CA SER A 40 17.41 6.42 14.74
C SER A 40 16.65 7.76 14.83
N SER A 41 15.33 7.79 14.57
CA SER A 41 14.57 9.04 14.42
C SER A 41 13.34 9.17 15.31
N ARG A 42 13.28 8.47 16.44
CA ARG A 42 12.22 8.69 17.44
C ARG A 42 12.43 10.00 18.21
N HIS A 43 12.26 11.12 17.51
CA HIS A 43 11.63 12.27 18.14
C HIS A 43 10.13 12.02 18.11
N ASP A 44 9.59 11.90 19.32
CA ASP A 44 8.20 11.75 19.71
C ASP A 44 7.31 12.81 19.01
N LYS A 45 6.97 12.60 17.74
CA LYS A 45 5.86 13.30 17.12
C LYS A 45 4.61 12.51 17.48
N GLY A 46 3.75 13.22 18.22
CA GLY A 46 2.56 12.72 18.87
C GLY A 46 1.89 11.60 18.10
N LYS A 47 1.52 10.57 18.87
CA LYS A 47 0.42 9.67 18.55
C LYS A 47 -0.85 10.50 18.37
N GLU A 48 -0.94 11.27 17.30
CA GLU A 48 -2.21 11.69 16.78
C GLU A 48 -2.93 10.39 16.50
N LYS A 49 -4.00 10.16 17.27
CA LYS A 49 -4.89 9.03 17.07
C LYS A 49 -5.32 9.16 15.62
N ILE A 50 -4.70 8.38 14.74
CA ILE A 50 -5.05 8.32 13.33
C ILE A 50 -6.50 7.91 13.39
N ALA A 51 -7.38 8.89 13.12
CA ALA A 51 -8.77 8.63 12.90
C ALA A 51 -8.78 7.46 11.93
N GLU A 52 -9.50 6.41 12.31
CA GLU A 52 -9.80 5.22 11.53
C GLU A 52 -10.51 5.68 10.25
N ALA A 53 -9.75 6.33 9.38
CA ALA A 53 -10.14 6.78 8.08
C ALA A 53 -10.05 5.52 7.24
N VAL A 54 -11.00 4.62 7.47
CA VAL A 54 -11.53 3.73 6.46
C VAL A 54 -12.14 4.65 5.41
N THR A 55 -11.29 5.37 4.67
CA THR A 55 -11.67 5.91 3.39
C THR A 55 -11.81 4.70 2.52
N GLU A 56 -13.04 4.21 2.41
CA GLU A 56 -13.45 3.24 1.40
C GLU A 56 -12.81 3.66 0.08
N ASP A 57 -11.93 2.80 -0.43
CA ASP A 57 -11.23 3.03 -1.68
C ASP A 57 -12.21 2.80 -2.83
N LYS A 58 -13.09 3.80 -3.05
CA LYS A 58 -14.16 3.75 -4.04
C LYS A 58 -13.62 3.53 -5.45
N VAL A 59 -12.38 3.94 -5.72
CA VAL A 59 -11.75 3.75 -7.02
C VAL A 59 -11.42 2.27 -7.22
N LEU A 60 -10.73 1.65 -6.26
CA LEU A 60 -10.41 0.24 -6.31
C LEU A 60 -11.68 -0.62 -6.31
N ASP A 61 -12.67 -0.28 -5.49
CA ASP A 61 -13.96 -0.97 -5.44
C ASP A 61 -14.68 -0.93 -6.80
N THR A 62 -14.71 0.25 -7.43
CA THR A 62 -15.31 0.40 -8.76
C THR A 62 -14.56 -0.40 -9.83
N MET A 63 -13.23 -0.46 -9.75
CA MET A 63 -12.40 -1.23 -10.69
C MET A 63 -12.62 -2.73 -10.56
N VAL A 64 -12.75 -3.24 -9.33
CA VAL A 64 -13.01 -4.65 -9.04
C VAL A 64 -14.42 -5.06 -9.47
N GLN A 65 -15.42 -4.20 -9.26
CA GLN A 65 -16.82 -4.48 -9.65
C GLN A 65 -17.08 -4.34 -11.16
N HIS A 66 -16.17 -3.72 -11.91
CA HIS A 66 -16.37 -3.46 -13.32
C HIS A 66 -16.17 -4.72 -14.17
N LEU A 67 -17.20 -5.13 -14.92
CA LEU A 67 -17.27 -6.39 -15.69
C LEU A 67 -16.08 -6.68 -16.62
N LYS A 68 -15.37 -5.67 -17.12
CA LYS A 68 -14.19 -5.87 -17.99
C LYS A 68 -12.86 -5.89 -17.26
N LEU A 69 -12.82 -5.35 -16.03
CA LEU A 69 -11.58 -5.20 -15.25
C LEU A 69 -11.52 -6.16 -14.07
N GLY A 70 -12.66 -6.46 -13.44
CA GLY A 70 -12.76 -7.35 -12.27
C GLY A 70 -12.09 -8.69 -12.51
N ASP A 71 -12.38 -9.32 -13.65
CA ASP A 71 -11.83 -10.63 -14.02
C ASP A 71 -10.30 -10.62 -14.25
N MET A 72 -9.69 -9.44 -14.41
CA MET A 72 -8.22 -9.31 -14.57
C MET A 72 -7.49 -9.38 -13.22
N PHE A 73 -8.18 -9.12 -12.11
CA PHE A 73 -7.57 -9.08 -10.78
C PHE A 73 -7.68 -10.45 -10.10
N ASP A 74 -6.58 -11.20 -10.15
CA ASP A 74 -6.53 -12.54 -9.54
C ASP A 74 -6.30 -12.51 -8.02
N ASN A 75 -5.50 -11.55 -7.54
CA ASN A 75 -5.21 -11.38 -6.11
C ASN A 75 -5.09 -9.89 -5.79
N LEU A 76 -5.68 -9.48 -4.68
CA LEU A 76 -5.63 -8.09 -4.20
C LEU A 76 -4.88 -8.06 -2.86
N ILE A 77 -3.70 -7.45 -2.88
CA ILE A 77 -2.83 -7.37 -1.69
C ILE A 77 -2.88 -5.94 -1.17
N VAL A 78 -3.51 -5.76 -0.02
CA VAL A 78 -3.45 -4.49 0.71
C VAL A 78 -2.15 -4.49 1.52
N GLN A 79 -1.21 -3.61 1.15
CA GLN A 79 -0.08 -3.32 2.01
C GLN A 79 -0.47 -2.16 2.94
N PRO A 80 -0.66 -2.41 4.24
CA PRO A 80 -0.79 -1.32 5.19
C PRO A 80 0.56 -0.60 5.23
N LYS A 81 0.63 0.58 4.64
CA LYS A 81 1.68 1.54 4.98
C LYS A 81 1.21 2.26 6.25
N GLU A 82 2.02 2.23 7.29
CA GLU A 82 1.88 3.21 8.35
C GLU A 82 2.08 4.58 7.70
N ALA A 83 1.17 5.51 7.98
CA ALA A 83 1.21 6.84 7.39
C ALA A 83 2.50 7.56 7.84
N ASP A 84 3.23 8.12 6.87
CA ASP A 84 4.37 9.03 7.09
C ASP A 84 3.97 10.28 7.89
#